data_AF-A0A7Z0M4N0-F1
#
_entry.id   AF-A0A7Z0M4N0-F1
#
_cell.length_a   1.000
_cell.length_b   1.000
_cell.length_c   1.000
_cell.angle_alpha   90.00
_cell.angle_beta   90.00
_cell.angle_gamma   90.00
#
_symmetry.space_group_name_H-M   'P 1'
#
loop_
_entity.id
_entity.type
_entity.pdbx_description
1 polymer ?
#
loop_
_entity_poly.entity_id
_entity_poly.type
_entity_poly.pdbx_seq_one_letter_code
_entity_poly.pdbx_strand_id
1 'polypeptide(L)'
;MNQKFRYYLSLLSVLLIALLSISNIQEVEVSFLITKVQLPLILVILFSFILGALVTLLYSRPSKKKKKDQKRSTPEPKELPETK
;
A
#
# COMPACT_ATOMS: atom_id res chain seq x y z
N MET A 1 20.01 8.87 7.33
CA MET A 1 19.20 8.30 8.43
C MET A 1 20.07 7.31 9.18
N ASN A 2 20.38 7.59 10.45
CA ASN A 2 21.41 6.87 11.21
C ASN A 2 20.94 5.42 11.46
N GLN A 3 21.78 4.41 11.21
CA GLN A 3 21.38 2.99 11.32
C GLN A 3 20.87 2.62 12.72
N LYS A 4 21.44 3.22 13.77
CA LYS A 4 20.98 3.08 15.15
C LYS A 4 19.55 3.59 15.34
N PHE A 5 19.22 4.74 14.74
CA PHE A 5 17.87 5.31 14.78
C PHE A 5 16.85 4.38 14.10
N ARG A 6 17.22 3.77 12.98
CA ARG A 6 16.37 2.77 12.30
C ARG A 6 16.08 1.56 13.21
N TYR A 7 17.09 1.08 13.93
CA TYR A 7 16.94 -0.02 14.87
C TYR A 7 15.99 0.33 16.03
N TYR A 8 16.23 1.48 16.71
CA TYR A 8 15.36 1.91 17.80
C TYR A 8 13.92 2.18 17.33
N LEU A 9 13.74 2.75 16.15
CA LEU A 9 12.43 2.99 15.57
C LEU A 9 11.69 1.68 15.24
N SER A 10 12.40 0.69 14.72
CA SER A 10 11.83 -0.65 14.47
C SER A 10 11.43 -1.33 15.77
N LEU A 11 12.27 -1.27 16.80
CA LEU A 11 11.98 -1.86 18.11
C LEU A 11 10.76 -1.19 18.76
N LEU A 12 10.70 0.14 18.72
CA LEU A 12 9.57 0.91 19.21
C LEU A 12 8.28 0.56 18.45
N SER A 13 8.36 0.39 17.12
CA SER A 13 7.22 0.02 16.30
C SER A 13 6.68 -1.37 16.64
N VAL A 14 7.56 -2.35 16.88
CA VAL A 14 7.16 -3.70 17.32
C VAL A 14 6.47 -3.66 18.69
N LEU A 15 7.01 -2.88 19.63
CA LEU A 15 6.40 -2.70 20.95
C LEU A 15 5.01 -2.07 20.85
N LEU A 16 4.85 -1.08 19.97
CA LEU A 16 3.59 -0.40 19.71
C LEU A 16 2.54 -1.36 19.13
N ILE A 17 2.93 -2.23 18.19
CA ILE A 17 2.07 -3.28 17.63
C ILE A 17 1.66 -4.29 18.72
N ALA A 18 2.59 -4.70 19.58
CA ALA A 18 2.29 -5.64 20.68
C ALA A 18 1.27 -5.05 21.67
N LEU A 19 1.43 -3.77 22.04
CA LEU A 19 0.49 -3.06 22.90
C LEU A 19 -0.88 -2.89 22.23
N LEU A 20 -0.92 -2.55 20.93
CA LEU A 20 -2.18 -2.51 20.18
C LEU A 20 -2.84 -3.89 20.14
N SER A 21 -2.07 -4.96 20.02
CA SER A 21 -2.59 -6.33 20.00
C SER A 21 -3.19 -6.73 21.35
N ILE A 22 -2.57 -6.35 22.46
CA ILE A 22 -3.10 -6.61 23.81
C ILE A 22 -4.34 -5.76 24.07
N SER A 23 -4.29 -4.48 23.71
CA SER A 23 -5.41 -3.55 23.93
C SER A 23 -6.64 -3.88 23.07
N ASN A 24 -6.43 -4.41 21.86
CA ASN A 24 -7.49 -4.86 20.95
C ASN A 24 -7.69 -6.38 20.97
N ILE A 25 -7.18 -7.07 21.99
CA ILE A 25 -7.46 -8.50 22.23
C ILE A 25 -8.88 -8.71 22.72
N GLN A 26 -9.57 -7.62 23.09
CA GLN A 26 -10.98 -7.64 23.42
C GLN A 26 -11.76 -8.43 22.36
N GLU A 27 -12.34 -9.53 22.83
CA GLU A 27 -13.13 -10.42 22.00
C GLU A 27 -14.42 -9.71 21.62
N VAL A 28 -14.67 -9.62 20.32
CA VAL A 28 -15.90 -9.08 19.78
C VAL A 28 -16.68 -10.24 19.19
N GLU A 29 -17.95 -10.35 19.58
CA GLU A 29 -18.86 -11.34 19.04
C GLU A 29 -19.22 -10.96 17.60
N VAL A 30 -18.72 -11.73 16.63
CA VAL A 30 -19.06 -11.57 15.23
C VAL A 30 -20.18 -12.55 14.91
N SER A 31 -21.34 -12.01 14.55
CA SER A 31 -22.44 -12.81 14.02
C SER A 31 -22.22 -13.02 12.53
N PHE A 32 -21.84 -14.25 12.17
CA PHE A 32 -21.89 -14.70 10.78
C PHE A 32 -23.31 -15.16 10.44
N LEU A 33 -23.57 -15.38 9.15
CA LEU A 33 -24.91 -15.76 8.65
C LEU A 33 -25.48 -17.04 9.29
N ILE A 34 -24.61 -17.94 9.80
CA ILE A 34 -24.99 -19.27 10.28
C ILE A 34 -24.53 -19.51 11.73
N THR A 35 -23.51 -18.78 12.20
CA THR A 35 -22.88 -19.01 13.50
C THR A 35 -22.37 -17.71 14.10
N LYS A 36 -22.06 -17.74 15.40
CA LYS A 36 -21.43 -16.62 16.10
C LYS A 36 -20.11 -17.07 16.68
N VAL A 37 -19.08 -16.27 16.48
CA VAL A 37 -17.72 -16.58 16.93
C VAL A 37 -17.14 -15.35 17.63
N GLN A 38 -16.48 -15.58 18.76
CA GLN A 38 -15.74 -14.56 19.48
C GLN A 38 -14.34 -14.48 18.89
N LEU A 39 -14.00 -13.33 18.30
CA LEU A 39 -12.70 -13.10 17.66
C LEU A 39 -12.16 -11.75 18.15
N PRO A 40 -10.83 -11.64 18.37
CA PRO A 40 -10.20 -10.36 18.64
C PRO A 40 -10.49 -9.33 17.55
N LEU A 41 -10.80 -8.10 17.94
CA LEU A 41 -11.20 -7.03 17.02
C LEU A 41 -10.18 -6.78 15.89
N ILE A 42 -8.89 -6.90 16.19
CA ILE A 42 -7.81 -6.71 15.20
C ILE A 42 -7.88 -7.73 14.06
N LEU A 43 -8.24 -8.99 14.33
CA LEU A 43 -8.34 -10.03 13.30
C LEU A 43 -9.50 -9.73 12.34
N VAL A 44 -10.61 -9.23 12.86
CA VAL A 44 -11.80 -8.87 12.07
C VAL A 44 -11.49 -7.72 11.12
N ILE A 45 -10.80 -6.68 11.61
CA ILE A 45 -10.40 -5.52 10.79
C ILE A 45 -9.41 -5.93 9.71
N LEU A 46 -8.38 -6.71 10.05
CA LEU A 46 -7.39 -7.18 9.08
C LEU A 46 -8.03 -8.03 7.98
N PHE A 47 -8.91 -8.97 8.37
CA PHE A 47 -9.61 -9.83 7.43
C PHE A 47 -10.53 -9.03 6.49
N SER A 48 -11.30 -8.08 7.05
CA SER A 48 -12.15 -7.19 6.27
C SER A 48 -11.34 -6.33 5.29
N PHE A 49 -10.21 -5.79 5.72
CA PHE A 49 -9.32 -5.00 4.88
C PHE A 49 -8.76 -5.83 3.71
N ILE A 50 -8.30 -7.04 3.98
CA ILE A 50 -7.81 -7.97 2.96
C ILE A 50 -8.91 -8.33 1.97
N LEU A 51 -10.13 -8.64 2.44
CA LEU A 51 -11.27 -8.90 1.59
C LEU A 51 -11.62 -7.71 0.70
N GLY A 52 -11.67 -6.49 1.26
CA GLY A 52 -11.94 -5.28 0.49
C GLY A 52 -10.87 -5.00 -0.58
N ALA A 53 -9.59 -5.21 -0.23
CA ALA A 53 -8.49 -5.11 -1.19
C ALA A 53 -8.60 -6.18 -2.29
N LEU A 54 -8.92 -7.42 -1.93
CA LEU A 54 -9.12 -8.51 -2.88
C LEU A 54 -10.26 -8.21 -3.86
N VAL A 55 -11.41 -7.76 -3.36
CA VAL A 55 -12.54 -7.33 -4.20
C VAL A 55 -12.10 -6.21 -5.15
N THR A 56 -11.40 -5.19 -4.64
CA THR A 56 -10.89 -4.09 -5.47
C THR A 56 -9.95 -4.59 -6.57
N LEU A 57 -9.04 -5.51 -6.25
CA LEU A 57 -8.12 -6.10 -7.23
C LEU A 57 -8.86 -6.91 -8.29
N LEU A 58 -9.84 -7.72 -7.89
CA LEU A 58 -10.65 -8.53 -8.82
C LEU A 58 -11.46 -7.65 -9.79
N TYR A 59 -11.98 -6.51 -9.32
CA TYR A 59 -12.76 -5.58 -10.14
C TYR A 59 -11.91 -4.51 -10.84
N SER A 60 -10.61 -4.42 -10.53
CA SER A 60 -9.72 -3.43 -11.14
C SER A 60 -9.51 -3.75 -12.61
N ARG A 61 -10.03 -2.89 -13.50
CA ARG A 61 -9.72 -2.96 -14.93
C ARG A 61 -8.29 -2.49 -15.15
N PRO A 62 -7.42 -3.30 -15.79
CA PRO A 62 -6.08 -2.84 -16.14
C PRO A 62 -6.21 -1.67 -17.12
N SER A 63 -5.87 -0.47 -16.66
CA SER A 63 -5.82 0.71 -17.51
C SER A 63 -4.70 0.50 -18.53
N LYS A 64 -5.07 0.24 -19.78
CA LYS A 64 -4.14 0.14 -20.91
C LYS A 64 -3.51 1.52 -21.11
N LYS A 65 -2.40 1.81 -20.43
CA LYS A 65 -1.55 2.95 -20.77
C LYS A 65 -1.07 2.73 -22.20
N LYS A 66 -1.60 3.49 -23.16
CA LYS A 66 -1.05 3.54 -24.52
C LYS A 66 0.42 3.93 -24.37
N LYS A 67 1.32 3.00 -24.70
CA LYS A 67 2.75 3.27 -24.84
C LYS A 67 2.84 4.30 -25.96
N LYS A 68 3.11 5.56 -25.61
CA LYS A 68 3.40 6.61 -26.59
C LYS A 68 4.79 6.28 -27.11
N ASP A 69 4.84 5.44 -28.15
CA ASP A 69 6.08 5.11 -28.81
C ASP A 69 6.73 6.40 -29.29
N GLN A 70 7.95 6.55 -28.82
CA GLN A 70 9.00 7.42 -29.29
C GLN A 70 9.00 7.54 -30.82
N LYS A 71 8.64 8.72 -31.35
CA LYS A 71 9.15 9.15 -32.66
C LYS A 71 9.85 10.49 -32.49
N ARG A 72 11.17 10.40 -32.60
CA ARG A 72 12.16 11.46 -32.71
C ARG A 72 11.76 12.47 -33.79
N SER A 73 11.85 13.75 -33.45
CA SER A 73 12.41 14.81 -34.31
C SER A 73 12.48 16.11 -33.51
N THR A 74 13.43 16.18 -32.58
CA THR A 74 14.11 17.46 -32.34
C THR A 74 15.26 17.48 -33.34
N PRO A 75 15.22 18.29 -34.41
CA PRO A 75 16.46 18.71 -35.05
C PRO A 75 17.19 19.56 -34.01
N GLU A 76 18.38 19.14 -33.58
CA GLU A 76 19.31 20.05 -32.91
C GLU A 76 19.50 21.32 -33.75
N PRO A 77 19.64 22.51 -33.13
CA PRO A 77 19.97 23.73 -33.86
C PRO A 77 21.33 23.54 -34.54
N LYS A 78 21.34 23.38 -35.87
CA LYS A 78 22.57 23.58 -36.64
C LYS A 78 22.93 25.06 -36.53
N GLU A 79 24.18 25.28 -36.20
CA GLU A 79 24.85 26.53 -35.89
C GLU A 79 24.63 27.60 -36.98
N LEU A 80 24.59 28.85 -36.51
CA LEU A 80 24.35 30.07 -37.28
C LEU A 80 25.30 30.18 -38.49
N PRO A 81 24.80 30.46 -39.71
CA PRO A 81 25.68 30.97 -40.75
C PRO A 81 26.09 32.40 -40.37
N GLU A 82 27.40 32.58 -40.15
CA GLU A 82 28.02 33.90 -40.14
C GLU A 82 27.60 34.64 -41.42
N THR A 83 26.94 35.79 -41.26
CA THR A 83 26.62 36.66 -42.38
C THR A 83 27.65 37.77 -42.41
N LYS A 84 28.60 37.56 -43.34
CA LYS A 84 29.39 38.50 -44.13
C LYS A 84 29.48 39.96 -43.68
#